data_AF-A0A3M1SUF4-F1
#
_entry.id   AF-A0A3M1SUF4-F1
#
_cell.length_a   1.000
_cell.length_b   1.000
_cell.length_c   1.000
_cell.angle_alpha   90.00
_cell.angle_beta   90.00
_cell.angle_gamma   90.00
#
_symmetry.space_group_name_H-M   'P 1'
#
loop_
_entity.id
_entity.type
_entity.pdbx_description
1 polymer ?
#
loop_
_entity_poly.entity_id
_entity_poly.type
_entity_poly.pdbx_seq_one_letter_code
_entity_poly.pdbx_strand_id
1 'polypeptide(L)'
;MSSPQPPHKPNPNSPETQPPKTFLRAVTQVFQQARAKVDFNRIALRPNARVPELLVQEAGETSAKVYPLLGERYKLGRSSSRNDIVVRSPVVSQTHLSLSRDTKKRRPRFVMRDENSTNG
;
A
#
# COMPACT_ATOMS: atom_id res chain seq x y z
N MET A 1 -2.70 64.22 9.89
CA MET A 1 -3.65 63.81 8.83
C MET A 1 -3.08 62.57 8.16
N SER A 2 -3.71 61.42 8.34
CA SER A 2 -3.62 60.29 7.39
C SER A 2 -4.74 59.31 7.75
N SER A 3 -5.70 59.15 6.83
CA SER A 3 -6.91 58.35 6.98
C SER A 3 -6.64 56.87 6.68
N PRO A 4 -7.39 55.93 7.29
CA PRO A 4 -7.25 54.50 6.97
C PRO A 4 -8.05 54.10 5.71
N GLN A 5 -7.46 53.23 4.89
CA GLN A 5 -8.02 52.69 3.64
C GLN A 5 -9.05 51.56 3.92
N PRO A 6 -10.22 51.52 3.25
CA PRO A 6 -11.22 50.46 3.43
C PRO A 6 -10.88 49.14 2.69
N PRO A 7 -11.47 48.00 3.11
CA PRO A 7 -11.15 46.68 2.54
C PRO A 7 -11.72 46.47 1.12
N HIS A 8 -10.92 45.83 0.27
CA HIS A 8 -11.28 45.47 -1.11
C HIS A 8 -12.36 44.38 -1.16
N LYS A 9 -13.40 44.59 -1.99
CA LYS A 9 -14.42 43.58 -2.37
C LYS A 9 -13.91 42.73 -3.56
N PRO A 10 -14.19 41.42 -3.64
CA PRO A 10 -13.85 40.61 -4.82
C PRO A 10 -14.75 40.93 -6.04
N ASN A 11 -14.15 40.94 -7.23
CA ASN A 11 -14.76 41.23 -8.53
C ASN A 11 -15.44 39.96 -9.13
N PRO A 12 -16.64 40.03 -9.76
CA PRO A 12 -17.45 38.83 -10.04
C PRO A 12 -17.28 38.15 -11.42
N ASN A 13 -16.20 38.38 -12.18
CA ASN A 13 -16.06 37.81 -13.54
C ASN A 13 -14.80 36.95 -13.73
N SER A 14 -14.96 35.62 -13.55
CA SER A 14 -14.05 34.59 -14.10
C SER A 14 -14.88 33.41 -14.64
N PRO A 15 -14.60 32.88 -15.85
CA PRO A 15 -15.40 31.82 -16.46
C PRO A 15 -15.22 30.46 -15.74
N GLU A 16 -16.36 29.86 -15.41
CA GLU A 16 -16.53 28.62 -14.67
C GLU A 16 -16.09 27.40 -15.49
N THR A 17 -15.00 26.74 -15.09
CA THR A 17 -14.61 25.46 -15.69
C THR A 17 -15.44 24.35 -15.04
N GLN A 18 -16.52 23.94 -15.68
CA GLN A 18 -17.37 22.86 -15.18
C GLN A 18 -16.62 21.51 -15.26
N PRO A 19 -16.44 20.79 -14.14
CA PRO A 19 -15.89 19.43 -14.18
C PRO A 19 -16.91 18.45 -14.77
N PRO A 20 -16.47 17.45 -15.56
CA PRO A 20 -17.38 16.48 -16.16
C PRO A 20 -18.07 15.62 -15.10
N LYS A 21 -19.40 15.56 -15.19
CA LYS A 21 -20.29 14.75 -14.34
C LYS A 21 -20.10 13.27 -14.65
N THR A 22 -19.27 12.57 -13.88
CA THR A 22 -19.28 11.10 -13.85
C THR A 22 -20.26 10.65 -12.77
N PHE A 23 -21.40 10.13 -13.21
CA PHE A 23 -22.42 9.55 -12.34
C PHE A 23 -21.92 8.25 -11.69
N LEU A 24 -22.11 8.18 -10.36
CA LEU A 24 -22.12 6.98 -9.50
C LEU A 24 -20.79 6.22 -9.33
N ARG A 25 -19.89 6.80 -8.52
CA ARG A 25 -18.87 6.02 -7.80
C ARG A 25 -19.32 5.90 -6.35
N ALA A 26 -19.94 4.77 -6.00
CA ALA A 26 -20.30 4.45 -4.63
C ALA A 26 -19.03 4.53 -3.75
N VAL A 27 -19.18 5.35 -2.71
CA VAL A 27 -18.26 5.67 -1.63
C VAL A 27 -17.53 4.45 -1.03
N THR A 28 -16.20 4.46 -1.12
CA THR A 28 -15.33 3.89 -0.06
C THR A 28 -14.22 4.89 0.22
N GLN A 29 -14.58 5.92 0.98
CA GLN A 29 -13.70 6.99 1.39
C GLN A 29 -13.04 6.62 2.71
N VAL A 30 -11.92 5.89 2.68
CA VAL A 30 -10.78 6.02 3.62
C VAL A 30 -9.56 5.32 3.01
N PHE A 31 -8.68 6.04 2.30
CA PHE A 31 -7.29 5.60 2.11
C PHE A 31 -6.41 6.82 1.84
N GLN A 32 -6.22 7.69 2.84
CA GLN A 32 -5.13 8.67 2.77
C GLN A 32 -4.31 8.90 4.04
N GLN A 33 -4.50 8.15 5.13
CA GLN A 33 -3.77 8.46 6.39
C GLN A 33 -3.28 7.26 7.21
N ALA A 34 -2.84 6.18 6.57
CA ALA A 34 -2.18 5.10 7.31
C ALA A 34 -1.03 4.47 6.52
N ARG A 35 0.13 5.14 6.51
CA ARG A 35 1.43 4.47 6.44
C ARG A 35 1.83 3.91 7.82
N ALA A 36 0.85 3.35 8.54
CA ALA A 36 1.05 2.75 9.85
C ALA A 36 0.86 1.24 9.66
N LYS A 37 1.90 0.48 9.99
CA LYS A 37 1.97 -0.99 10.06
C LYS A 37 0.59 -1.64 10.10
N VAL A 38 0.17 -2.23 8.99
CA VAL A 38 -1.12 -2.90 8.87
C VAL A 38 -1.11 -4.14 9.76
N ASP A 39 -1.94 -4.15 10.81
CA ASP A 39 -2.22 -5.33 11.61
C ASP A 39 -3.16 -6.25 10.83
N PHE A 40 -2.59 -7.20 10.09
CA PHE A 40 -3.31 -8.08 9.17
C PHE A 40 -4.36 -8.98 9.86
N ASN A 41 -4.31 -9.10 11.19
CA ASN A 41 -5.30 -9.85 11.99
C ASN A 41 -6.66 -9.14 12.11
N ARG A 42 -6.77 -7.87 11.72
CA ARG A 42 -8.00 -7.06 11.87
C ARG A 42 -8.87 -6.99 10.62
N ILE A 43 -8.43 -7.60 9.51
CA ILE A 43 -9.22 -7.66 8.28
C ILE A 43 -10.13 -8.89 8.36
N ALA A 44 -11.41 -8.68 8.62
CA ALA A 44 -12.40 -9.75 8.64
C ALA A 44 -12.54 -10.36 7.24
N LEU A 45 -12.01 -11.56 7.05
CA LEU A 45 -12.23 -12.34 5.83
C LEU A 45 -13.67 -12.84 5.78
N ARG A 46 -14.26 -12.85 4.58
CA ARG A 46 -15.53 -13.56 4.38
C ARG A 46 -15.34 -15.04 4.70
N PRO A 47 -16.35 -15.72 5.27
CA PRO A 47 -16.30 -17.17 5.41
C PRO A 47 -15.96 -17.82 4.06
N ASN A 48 -14.95 -18.69 4.04
CA ASN A 48 -14.44 -19.38 2.83
C ASN A 48 -13.74 -18.50 1.78
N ALA A 49 -13.29 -17.30 2.12
CA ALA A 49 -12.46 -16.50 1.23
C ALA A 49 -11.15 -17.23 0.90
N ARG A 50 -10.88 -17.46 -0.39
CA ARG A 50 -9.59 -17.98 -0.87
C ARG A 50 -8.61 -16.84 -1.05
N VAL A 51 -7.67 -16.72 -0.13
CA VAL A 51 -6.62 -15.69 -0.14
C VAL A 51 -5.29 -16.32 -0.54
N PRO A 52 -4.51 -15.73 -1.45
CA PRO A 52 -3.13 -16.15 -1.67
C PRO A 52 -2.29 -15.97 -0.41
N GLU A 53 -1.47 -16.96 -0.08
CA GLU A 53 -0.61 -16.94 1.10
C GLU A 53 0.86 -17.00 0.68
N LEU A 54 1.71 -16.31 1.44
CA LEU A 54 3.15 -16.47 1.37
C LEU A 54 3.61 -17.23 2.61
N LEU A 55 4.26 -18.37 2.40
CA LEU A 55 4.89 -19.15 3.46
C LEU A 55 6.36 -18.77 3.52
N VAL A 56 6.84 -18.35 4.69
CA VAL A 56 8.24 -17.97 4.91
C VAL A 56 8.80 -18.82 6.03
N GLN A 57 9.85 -19.57 5.73
CA GLN A 57 10.54 -20.40 6.72
C GLN A 57 11.98 -19.91 6.87
N GLU A 58 12.36 -19.55 8.09
CA GLU A 58 13.73 -19.15 8.39
C GLU A 58 14.59 -20.39 8.71
N ALA A 59 15.90 -20.28 8.47
CA ALA A 59 16.83 -21.37 8.79
C ALA A 59 16.79 -21.66 10.30
N GLY A 60 16.54 -22.92 10.65
CA GLY A 60 16.42 -23.36 12.05
C GLY A 60 14.99 -23.33 12.60
N GLU A 61 14.00 -22.80 11.86
CA GLU A 61 12.60 -22.92 12.23
C GLU A 61 12.01 -24.24 11.71
N THR A 62 11.22 -24.92 12.57
CA THR A 62 10.57 -26.19 12.24
C THR A 62 9.29 -26.03 11.42
N SER A 63 8.76 -24.80 11.33
CA SER A 63 7.54 -24.49 10.58
C SER A 63 7.65 -23.13 9.88
N ALA A 64 6.88 -22.97 8.81
CA ALA A 64 6.80 -21.72 8.07
C ALA A 64 5.79 -20.76 8.73
N LYS A 65 6.13 -19.48 8.77
CA LYS A 65 5.21 -18.39 9.06
C LYS A 65 4.34 -18.12 7.84
N VAL A 66 3.02 -18.04 8.05
CA VAL A 66 2.03 -17.80 6.99
C VAL A 66 1.66 -16.32 6.97
N TYR A 67 1.80 -15.69 5.80
CA TYR A 67 1.41 -14.31 5.56
C TYR A 67 0.27 -14.24 4.54
N PRO A 68 -0.95 -13.86 4.96
CA PRO A 68 -2.05 -13.69 4.02
C PRO A 68 -1.83 -12.44 3.15
N LEU A 69 -1.86 -12.60 1.82
CA LEU A 69 -1.60 -11.53 0.87
C LEU A 69 -2.89 -10.77 0.53
N LEU A 70 -3.32 -9.93 1.47
CA LEU A 70 -4.54 -9.10 1.41
C LEU A 70 -4.34 -7.76 0.68
N GLY A 71 -3.11 -7.23 0.69
CA GLY A 71 -2.75 -5.96 0.09
C GLY A 71 -2.39 -6.06 -1.40
N GLU A 72 -1.90 -4.94 -1.91
CA GLU A 72 -1.42 -4.81 -3.29
C GLU A 72 0.09 -4.96 -3.43
N ARG A 73 0.87 -4.52 -2.43
CA ARG A 73 2.33 -4.61 -2.44
C ARG A 73 2.87 -4.97 -1.07
N TYR A 74 3.91 -5.80 -1.07
CA TYR A 74 4.68 -6.19 0.10
C TYR A 74 6.16 -6.06 -0.19
N LYS A 75 6.92 -5.57 0.77
CA LYS A 75 8.39 -5.64 0.76
C LYS A 75 8.87 -6.72 1.70
N LEU A 76 9.88 -7.47 1.25
CA LEU A 76 10.58 -8.48 2.01
C LEU A 76 12.05 -8.12 2.16
N GLY A 77 12.58 -8.32 3.36
CA GLY A 77 14.00 -8.12 3.63
C GLY A 77 14.34 -8.29 5.10
N ARG A 78 15.61 -8.05 5.43
CA ARG A 78 16.12 -8.18 6.81
C ARG A 78 15.73 -7.01 7.73
N SER A 79 15.39 -5.84 7.17
CA SER A 79 15.07 -4.64 7.94
C SER A 79 13.61 -4.58 8.39
N SER A 80 13.35 -4.47 9.68
CA SER A 80 11.98 -4.28 10.20
C SER A 80 11.43 -2.86 10.03
N SER A 81 12.28 -1.88 9.70
CA SER A 81 11.84 -0.50 9.47
C SER A 81 11.49 -0.21 8.02
N ARG A 82 11.88 -1.09 7.08
CA ARG A 82 11.71 -0.88 5.63
C ARG A 82 10.82 -1.91 4.93
N ASN A 83 10.48 -3.01 5.59
CA ASN A 83 9.78 -4.14 4.99
C ASN A 83 8.58 -4.56 5.83
N ASP A 84 7.56 -5.08 5.15
CA ASP A 84 6.32 -5.56 5.76
C ASP A 84 6.50 -6.97 6.32
N ILE A 85 7.28 -7.79 5.62
CA ILE A 85 7.60 -9.17 6.01
C ILE A 85 9.11 -9.24 6.22
N VAL A 86 9.50 -9.60 7.44
CA VAL A 86 10.89 -9.56 7.89
C VAL A 86 11.46 -10.96 7.93
N VAL A 87 12.61 -11.17 7.29
CA VAL A 87 13.39 -12.41 7.31
C VAL A 87 14.75 -12.10 7.92
N ARG A 88 15.00 -12.53 9.16
CA ARG A 88 16.20 -12.14 9.95
C ARG A 88 17.39 -13.03 9.60
N SER A 89 17.71 -13.13 8.32
CA SER A 89 18.82 -13.91 7.81
C SER A 89 19.94 -13.02 7.27
N PRO A 90 21.23 -13.26 7.60
CA PRO A 90 22.34 -12.42 7.16
C PRO A 90 22.54 -12.42 5.64
N VAL A 91 22.12 -13.47 4.94
CA VAL A 91 22.20 -13.56 3.47
C VAL A 91 21.10 -12.76 2.77
N VAL A 92 20.11 -12.25 3.51
CA VAL A 92 19.03 -11.42 2.97
C VAL A 92 19.39 -9.95 3.08
N SER A 93 19.20 -9.22 1.97
CA SER A 93 19.45 -7.78 1.88
C SER A 93 18.50 -6.98 2.78
N GLN A 94 18.85 -5.72 3.07
CA GLN A 94 18.01 -4.85 3.90
C GLN A 94 16.59 -4.72 3.34
N THR A 95 16.46 -4.53 2.03
CA THR A 95 15.26 -4.82 1.23
C THR A 95 15.74 -5.73 0.11
N HIS A 96 15.11 -6.88 -0.06
CA HIS A 96 15.61 -7.95 -0.93
C HIS A 96 14.69 -8.16 -2.12
N LEU A 97 13.37 -8.26 -1.89
CA LEU A 97 12.40 -8.38 -2.97
C LEU A 97 11.10 -7.67 -2.62
N SER A 98 10.26 -7.47 -3.63
CA SER A 98 8.86 -7.08 -3.45
C SER A 98 7.90 -8.02 -4.16
N LEU A 99 6.72 -8.16 -3.57
CA LEU A 99 5.56 -8.82 -4.17
C LEU A 99 4.54 -7.74 -4.52
N SER A 100 4.06 -7.71 -5.76
CA SER A 100 3.05 -6.77 -6.22
C SER A 100 1.92 -7.48 -6.94
N ARG A 101 0.67 -7.10 -6.69
CA ARG A 101 -0.51 -7.65 -7.36
C ARG A 101 -0.64 -7.02 -8.75
N ASP A 102 -0.52 -7.82 -9.80
CA ASP A 102 -0.84 -7.41 -11.17
C ASP A 102 -2.36 -7.43 -11.38
N THR A 103 -2.97 -6.26 -11.23
CA THR A 103 -4.42 -6.05 -11.41
C THR A 103 -4.85 -5.91 -12.87
N LYS A 104 -3.90 -5.82 -13.82
CA LYS A 104 -4.21 -5.70 -15.25
C LYS A 104 -4.65 -7.02 -15.87
N LYS A 105 -4.45 -8.15 -15.17
CA LYS A 105 -4.86 -9.48 -15.63
C LYS A 105 -6.27 -9.81 -15.15
N ARG A 106 -7.03 -10.52 -15.99
CA ARG A 106 -8.39 -11.05 -15.66
C ARG A 106 -8.43 -11.85 -14.35
N ARG A 107 -7.31 -12.49 -13.99
CA ARG A 107 -7.09 -13.12 -12.69
C ARG A 107 -5.87 -12.45 -12.07
N PRO A 108 -6.06 -11.56 -11.06
CA PRO A 108 -4.95 -10.88 -10.42
C PRO A 108 -3.98 -11.89 -9.80
N ARG A 109 -2.69 -11.71 -10.06
CA ARG A 109 -1.61 -12.57 -9.56
C ARG A 109 -0.58 -11.70 -8.85
N PHE A 110 0.11 -12.26 -7.87
CA PHE A 110 1.30 -11.62 -7.33
C PHE A 110 2.49 -11.87 -8.26
N VAL A 111 3.22 -10.81 -8.55
CA VAL A 111 4.47 -10.80 -9.27
C VAL A 111 5.57 -10.50 -8.27
N MET A 112 6.60 -11.32 -8.28
CA MET A 112 7.81 -11.12 -7.49
C MET A 112 8.81 -10.31 -8.31
N ARG A 113 9.48 -9.37 -7.64
CA ARG A 113 10.53 -8.56 -8.24
C ARG A 113 11.69 -8.45 -7.26
N ASP A 114 12.90 -8.76 -7.75
CA ASP A 114 14.13 -8.46 -7.05
C ASP A 114 14.29 -6.93 -6.88
N GLU A 115 14.68 -6.50 -5.69
CA GLU A 115 14.89 -5.08 -5.36
C GLU A 115 16.39 -4.75 -5.35
N ASN A 116 17.12 -5.28 -6.33
CA ASN A 116 18.58 -5.21 -6.45
C ASN A 116 19.27 -5.81 -5.22
N SER A 117 18.86 -7.02 -4.85
CA SER A 117 19.46 -7.72 -3.73
C SER A 117 20.93 -8.08 -4.03
N THR A 118 21.69 -8.30 -2.96
CA THR A 118 23.11 -8.67 -3.07
C THR A 118 23.30 -10.08 -3.66
N ASN A 119 22.33 -10.98 -3.47
CA ASN A 119 22.45 -12.40 -3.81
C ASN A 119 21.47 -12.86 -4.90
N GLY A 120 20.79 -11.92 -5.56
CA GLY A 120 19.70 -12.19 -6.52
C GLY A 120 18.39 -12.56 -5.84
#